data_AF-A0A6N7IC96-F1
#
_entry.id   AF-A0A6N7IC96-F1
#
_cell.length_a   1.000
_cell.length_b   1.000
_cell.length_c   1.000
_cell.angle_alpha   90.00
_cell.angle_beta   90.00
_cell.angle_gamma   90.00
#
_symmetry.space_group_name_H-M   'P 1'
#
loop_
_entity.id
_entity.type
_entity.pdbx_description
1 polymer ?
#
loop_
_entity_poly.entity_id
_entity_poly.type
_entity_poly.pdbx_seq_one_letter_code
_entity_poly.pdbx_strand_id
1 'polypeptide(L)'
;MTAVREALSILGWSGFAVVPARVLGRRQLVACALDEDEHDTRVAEGRLPVADPLQFRCVAHGDPGFLTRRPPVRIAGAIAVRKGWRSARANLGGFTAFGPRVAVLPGAEARRRGVAAEAIVAGFGVIADDPDGLRLIHHPDTRPPASRTWAHRLVEEVLYDTVLTASRSSTP
;
A
#
# COMPACT_ATOMS: atom_id res chain seq x y z
N MET A 1 5.94 -13.65 7.35
CA MET A 1 5.36 -12.43 7.95
C MET A 1 6.36 -11.64 8.79
N THR A 2 7.36 -12.27 9.41
CA THR A 2 8.39 -11.61 10.23
C THR A 2 9.15 -10.50 9.50
N ALA A 3 9.72 -10.78 8.31
CA ALA A 3 10.43 -9.79 7.50
C ALA A 3 9.58 -8.56 7.13
N VAL A 4 8.27 -8.74 6.92
CA VAL A 4 7.36 -7.64 6.60
C VAL A 4 7.14 -6.74 7.82
N ARG A 5 6.98 -7.32 9.01
CA ARG A 5 6.81 -6.56 10.26
C ARG A 5 8.06 -5.76 10.61
N GLU A 6 9.24 -6.36 10.47
CA GLU A 6 10.51 -5.67 10.68
C GLU A 6 10.72 -4.55 9.65
N ALA A 7 10.37 -4.79 8.38
CA ALA A 7 10.38 -3.76 7.36
C ALA A 7 9.47 -2.57 7.73
N LEU A 8 8.27 -2.81 8.28
CA LEU A 8 7.41 -1.72 8.76
C LEU A 8 8.12 -0.89 9.83
N SER A 9 8.78 -1.52 10.79
CA SER A 9 9.51 -0.81 11.85
C SER A 9 10.63 0.07 11.27
N ILE A 10 11.42 -0.47 10.34
CA ILE A 10 12.51 0.24 9.67
C ILE A 10 11.99 1.47 8.90
N LEU A 11 10.80 1.35 8.31
CA LEU A 11 10.17 2.42 7.53
C LEU A 11 9.39 3.44 8.38
N GLY A 12 9.29 3.22 9.70
CA GLY A 12 8.46 4.04 10.59
C GLY A 12 6.95 3.82 10.39
N TRP A 13 6.54 2.65 9.87
CA TRP A 13 5.16 2.29 9.57
C TRP A 13 4.53 1.36 10.62
N SER A 14 5.04 1.38 11.86
CA SER A 14 4.69 0.44 12.93
C SER A 14 3.20 0.43 13.32
N GLY A 15 2.45 1.51 13.03
CA GLY A 15 1.01 1.63 13.28
C GLY A 15 0.11 1.20 12.11
N PHE A 16 0.69 0.69 11.02
CA PHE A 16 -0.05 0.27 9.84
C PHE A 16 -0.14 -1.26 9.76
N ALA A 17 -1.31 -1.78 9.42
CA ALA A 17 -1.48 -3.18 9.08
C ALA A 17 -0.95 -3.44 7.67
N VAL A 18 -0.46 -4.66 7.40
CA VAL A 18 -0.12 -5.07 6.04
C VAL A 18 -1.16 -6.04 5.50
N VAL A 19 -1.87 -5.61 4.47
CA VAL A 19 -2.91 -6.43 3.83
C VAL A 19 -2.50 -6.84 2.41
N PRO A 20 -2.79 -8.08 1.98
CA PRO A 20 -2.62 -8.50 0.60
C PRO A 20 -3.81 -8.04 -0.25
N ALA A 21 -3.70 -6.86 -0.88
CA ALA A 21 -4.77 -6.28 -1.69
C ALA A 21 -4.53 -6.45 -3.20
N ARG A 22 -5.61 -6.52 -3.98
CA ARG A 22 -5.54 -6.46 -5.46
C ARG A 22 -5.79 -5.01 -5.91
N VAL A 23 -4.70 -4.27 -6.06
CA VAL A 23 -4.73 -2.86 -6.49
C VAL A 23 -4.45 -2.81 -8.00
N LEU A 24 -5.37 -2.22 -8.77
CA LEU A 24 -5.27 -2.09 -10.23
C LEU A 24 -4.88 -3.39 -10.94
N GLY A 25 -5.51 -4.50 -10.55
CA GLY A 25 -5.28 -5.83 -11.14
C GLY A 25 -4.03 -6.56 -10.66
N ARG A 26 -3.22 -5.98 -9.76
CA ARG A 26 -2.02 -6.62 -9.22
C ARG A 26 -2.15 -6.89 -7.72
N ARG A 27 -1.72 -8.07 -7.29
CA ARG A 27 -1.64 -8.41 -5.86
C ARG A 27 -0.39 -7.78 -5.25
N GLN A 28 -0.58 -6.94 -4.24
CA GLN A 28 0.47 -6.19 -3.56
C GLN A 28 0.27 -6.30 -2.04
N LEU A 29 1.35 -6.23 -1.28
CA LEU A 29 1.25 -6.03 0.16
C LEU A 29 1.21 -4.52 0.40
N VAL A 30 0.13 -4.04 0.98
CA VAL A 30 -0.09 -2.61 1.22
C VAL A 30 -0.10 -2.37 2.72
N ALA A 31 0.71 -1.43 3.17
CA ALA A 31 0.70 -0.92 4.53
C ALA A 31 -0.37 0.17 4.62
N CYS A 32 -1.46 -0.10 5.34
CA CYS A 32 -2.56 0.83 5.53
C CYS A 32 -3.18 0.70 6.93
N ALA A 33 -3.91 1.73 7.33
CA ALA A 33 -4.64 1.79 8.59
C ALA A 33 -6.03 2.38 8.33
N LEU A 34 -7.01 1.99 9.12
CA LEU A 34 -8.32 2.66 9.10
C LEU A 34 -8.16 4.12 9.53
N ASP A 35 -8.99 4.96 8.95
CA ASP A 35 -9.33 6.24 9.56
C ASP A 35 -10.55 5.98 10.45
N GLU A 36 -10.32 5.84 11.76
CA GLU A 36 -11.35 5.38 12.71
C GLU A 36 -12.58 6.31 12.72
N ASP A 37 -12.38 7.64 12.65
CA ASP A 37 -13.49 8.60 12.61
C ASP A 37 -14.39 8.38 11.38
N GLU A 38 -13.79 8.23 10.20
CA GLU A 38 -14.53 7.98 8.96
C GLU A 38 -15.13 6.58 8.94
N HIS A 39 -14.44 5.58 9.51
CA HIS A 39 -14.98 4.23 9.69
C HIS A 39 -16.25 4.25 10.54
N ASP A 40 -16.19 4.85 11.74
CA ASP A 40 -17.32 4.96 12.66
C ASP A 40 -18.49 5.72 12.03
N THR A 41 -18.19 6.82 11.33
CA THR A 41 -19.20 7.59 10.61
C THR A 41 -19.90 6.74 9.55
N ARG A 42 -19.15 5.95 8.77
CA ARG A 42 -19.74 5.04 7.77
C ARG A 42 -20.56 3.93 8.39
N VAL A 43 -20.11 3.37 9.51
CA VAL A 43 -20.88 2.35 10.25
C VAL A 43 -22.21 2.92 10.71
N ALA A 44 -22.22 4.12 11.29
CA ALA A 44 -23.43 4.81 11.71
C ALA A 44 -24.38 5.11 10.53
N GLU A 45 -23.83 5.46 9.36
CA GLU A 45 -24.59 5.70 8.13
C GLU A 45 -24.99 4.40 7.38
N GLY A 46 -24.54 3.21 7.83
CA GLY A 46 -24.75 1.94 7.12
C GLY A 46 -24.03 1.85 5.77
N ARG A 47 -22.96 2.64 5.56
CA ARG A 47 -22.20 2.68 4.29
C ARG A 47 -21.12 1.61 4.25
N LEU A 48 -21.29 0.67 3.32
CA LEU A 48 -20.32 -0.38 3.03
C LEU A 48 -19.17 0.11 2.12
N PRO A 49 -18.02 -0.59 2.12
CA PRO A 49 -16.98 -0.35 1.13
C PRO A 49 -17.49 -0.50 -0.30
N VAL A 50 -16.98 0.34 -1.22
CA VAL A 50 -17.33 0.29 -2.65
C VAL A 50 -16.10 -0.10 -3.47
N ALA A 51 -15.65 -1.35 -3.30
CA ALA A 51 -14.41 -1.86 -3.88
C ALA A 51 -14.53 -2.32 -5.35
N ASP A 52 -15.75 -2.63 -5.82
CA ASP A 52 -16.00 -3.02 -7.21
C ASP A 52 -15.97 -1.79 -8.13
N PRO A 53 -15.17 -1.78 -9.23
CA PRO A 53 -15.06 -0.63 -10.11
C PRO A 53 -16.35 -0.20 -10.81
N LEU A 54 -17.27 -1.13 -11.08
CA LEU A 54 -18.55 -0.79 -11.71
C LEU A 54 -19.48 -0.14 -10.68
N GLN A 55 -19.63 -0.76 -9.51
CA GLN A 55 -20.41 -0.20 -8.40
C GLN A 55 -19.86 1.17 -7.98
N PHE A 56 -18.54 1.33 -7.95
CA PHE A 56 -17.88 2.59 -7.67
C PHE A 56 -18.32 3.70 -8.62
N ARG A 57 -18.37 3.42 -9.93
CA ARG A 57 -18.82 4.40 -10.92
C ARG A 57 -20.28 4.78 -10.72
N CYS A 58 -21.14 3.81 -10.41
CA CYS A 58 -22.55 4.07 -10.12
C CYS A 58 -22.70 4.98 -8.88
N VAL A 59 -21.98 4.68 -7.80
CA VAL A 59 -22.01 5.49 -6.57
C VAL A 59 -21.46 6.89 -6.83
N ALA A 60 -20.29 7.02 -7.46
CA ALA A 60 -19.69 8.32 -7.75
C ALA A 60 -20.54 9.18 -8.69
N HIS A 61 -21.36 8.56 -9.55
CA HIS A 61 -22.31 9.27 -10.40
C HIS A 61 -23.54 9.75 -9.61
N GLY A 62 -24.11 8.90 -8.75
CA GLY A 62 -25.28 9.24 -7.94
C GLY A 62 -24.98 10.14 -6.73
N ASP A 63 -23.75 10.13 -6.24
CA ASP A 63 -23.25 10.91 -5.10
C ASP A 63 -21.87 11.52 -5.45
N PRO A 64 -21.83 12.69 -6.12
CA PRO A 64 -20.56 13.34 -6.47
C PRO A 64 -19.68 13.67 -5.24
N GLY A 65 -20.30 13.88 -4.07
CA GLY A 65 -19.60 14.12 -2.80
C GLY A 65 -18.79 12.90 -2.33
N PHE A 66 -19.11 11.70 -2.81
CA PHE A 66 -18.36 10.49 -2.52
C PHE A 66 -16.88 10.58 -2.90
N LEU A 67 -16.53 11.33 -3.97
CA LEU A 67 -15.15 11.45 -4.44
C LEU A 67 -14.29 12.40 -3.59
N THR A 68 -14.93 13.36 -2.93
CA THR A 68 -14.26 14.38 -2.10
C THR A 68 -14.36 14.09 -0.61
N ARG A 69 -15.18 13.10 -0.21
CA ARG A 69 -15.28 12.62 1.17
C ARG A 69 -13.92 12.15 1.71
N ARG A 70 -13.75 12.26 3.04
CA ARG A 70 -12.59 11.75 3.77
C ARG A 70 -12.29 10.28 3.38
N PRO A 71 -11.02 9.92 3.14
CA PRO A 71 -10.63 8.53 2.93
C PRO A 71 -10.96 7.66 4.15
N PRO A 72 -11.51 6.45 3.97
CA PRO A 72 -11.73 5.51 5.08
C PRO A 72 -10.43 4.82 5.53
N VAL A 73 -9.34 5.00 4.78
CA VAL A 73 -8.04 4.40 5.06
C VAL A 73 -6.91 5.39 4.79
N ARG A 74 -5.87 5.29 5.60
CA ARG A 74 -4.58 5.95 5.40
C ARG A 74 -3.59 4.95 4.82
N ILE A 75 -2.95 5.29 3.72
CA ILE A 75 -1.97 4.45 3.02
C ILE A 75 -0.57 4.92 3.39
N ALA A 76 0.25 4.05 3.97
CA ALA A 76 1.66 4.33 4.23
C ALA A 76 2.54 3.99 3.02
N GLY A 77 2.20 2.94 2.27
CA GLY A 77 2.92 2.53 1.08
C GLY A 77 2.69 1.06 0.72
N ALA A 78 3.45 0.56 -0.24
CA ALA A 78 3.42 -0.83 -0.69
C ALA A 78 4.78 -1.50 -0.58
N ILE A 79 4.77 -2.78 -0.20
CA ILE A 79 5.96 -3.61 0.02
C ILE A 79 5.95 -4.80 -0.93
N ALA A 80 7.09 -5.12 -1.53
CA ALA A 80 7.28 -6.37 -2.28
C ALA A 80 8.51 -7.12 -1.78
N VAL A 81 8.28 -8.30 -1.19
CA VAL A 81 9.34 -9.26 -0.85
C VAL A 81 9.60 -10.16 -2.05
N ARG A 82 10.77 -10.05 -2.70
CA ARG A 82 11.12 -10.78 -3.93
C ARG A 82 12.59 -11.17 -3.96
N LYS A 83 12.93 -12.18 -4.76
CA LYS A 83 14.32 -12.62 -4.95
C LYS A 83 15.14 -11.74 -5.89
N GLY A 84 14.48 -10.88 -6.69
CA GLY A 84 15.14 -10.10 -7.73
C GLY A 84 14.47 -8.75 -7.96
N TRP A 85 15.29 -7.75 -8.26
CA TRP A 85 14.87 -6.35 -8.39
C TRP A 85 13.81 -6.13 -9.47
N ARG A 86 14.01 -6.74 -10.66
CA ARG A 86 13.05 -6.64 -11.78
C ARG A 86 11.64 -7.09 -11.38
N SER A 87 11.54 -8.17 -10.60
CA SER A 87 10.26 -8.69 -10.12
C SER A 87 9.60 -7.75 -9.11
N ALA A 88 10.39 -7.18 -8.18
CA ALA A 88 9.89 -6.20 -7.22
C ALA A 88 9.36 -4.93 -7.92
N ARG A 89 10.13 -4.36 -8.85
CA ARG A 89 9.71 -3.20 -9.66
C ARG A 89 8.44 -3.49 -10.43
N ALA A 90 8.37 -4.63 -11.12
CA ALA A 90 7.19 -5.00 -11.89
C ALA A 90 5.95 -5.17 -10.98
N ASN A 91 6.12 -5.71 -9.77
CA ASN A 91 5.02 -5.84 -8.83
C ASN A 91 4.50 -4.48 -8.34
N LEU A 92 5.40 -3.56 -8.00
CA LEU A 92 5.07 -2.28 -7.36
C LEU A 92 4.85 -1.11 -8.35
N GLY A 93 5.18 -1.27 -9.63
CA GLY A 93 5.13 -0.17 -10.61
C GLY A 93 3.76 0.49 -10.74
N GLY A 94 2.67 -0.26 -10.57
CA GLY A 94 1.30 0.27 -10.57
C GLY A 94 0.93 1.08 -9.33
N PHE A 95 1.78 1.10 -8.29
CA PHE A 95 1.49 1.77 -7.02
C PHE A 95 2.10 3.18 -6.91
N THR A 96 2.77 3.65 -7.96
CA THR A 96 3.53 4.93 -7.95
C THR A 96 2.70 6.14 -7.54
N ALA A 97 1.41 6.13 -7.84
CA ALA A 97 0.50 7.22 -7.52
C ALA A 97 -0.08 7.16 -6.10
N PHE A 98 0.09 6.07 -5.34
CA PHE A 98 -0.64 5.87 -4.08
C PHE A 98 0.25 5.96 -2.84
N GLY A 99 1.57 6.03 -3.01
CA GLY A 99 2.51 6.25 -1.93
C GLY A 99 3.87 5.60 -2.15
N PRO A 100 4.72 5.63 -1.11
CA PRO A 100 6.02 4.96 -1.08
C PRO A 100 5.96 3.49 -1.53
N ARG A 101 6.98 3.07 -2.29
CA ARG A 101 7.13 1.68 -2.76
C ARG A 101 8.45 1.12 -2.27
N VAL A 102 8.41 -0.03 -1.61
CA VAL A 102 9.61 -0.62 -0.98
C VAL A 102 9.80 -2.06 -1.44
N ALA A 103 10.97 -2.36 -1.98
CA ALA A 103 11.40 -3.71 -2.28
C ALA A 103 12.22 -4.28 -1.10
N VAL A 104 11.84 -5.47 -0.64
CA VAL A 104 12.67 -6.28 0.27
C VAL A 104 13.31 -7.37 -0.60
N LEU A 105 14.64 -7.38 -0.65
CA LEU A 105 15.45 -8.21 -1.55
C LEU A 105 16.54 -8.93 -0.77
N PRO A 106 17.03 -10.10 -1.22
CA PRO A 106 18.24 -10.69 -0.68
C PRO A 106 19.39 -9.68 -0.70
N GLY A 107 20.19 -9.62 0.37
CA GLY A 107 21.17 -8.56 0.53
C GLY A 107 22.22 -8.44 -0.57
N ALA A 108 22.59 -9.55 -1.23
CA ALA A 108 23.46 -9.53 -2.40
C ALA A 108 22.83 -8.81 -3.61
N GLU A 109 21.52 -8.96 -3.80
CA GLU A 109 20.77 -8.27 -4.85
C GLU A 109 20.56 -6.79 -4.50
N ALA A 110 20.14 -6.52 -3.24
CA ALA A 110 19.85 -5.17 -2.76
C ALA A 110 21.03 -4.19 -2.90
N ARG A 111 22.27 -4.69 -2.73
CA ARG A 111 23.51 -3.89 -2.76
C ARG A 111 24.13 -3.73 -4.14
N ARG A 112 23.52 -4.28 -5.19
CA ARG A 112 24.02 -4.09 -6.56
C ARG A 112 23.94 -2.61 -6.94
N ARG A 113 25.02 -2.04 -7.48
CA ARG A 113 25.07 -0.63 -7.91
C ARG A 113 23.92 -0.26 -8.85
N GLY A 114 23.56 -1.15 -9.78
CA GLY A 114 22.43 -0.95 -10.67
C GLY A 114 21.07 -0.86 -9.96
N VAL A 115 20.88 -1.63 -8.89
CA VAL A 115 19.65 -1.58 -8.08
C VAL A 115 19.55 -0.25 -7.36
N ALA A 116 20.63 0.22 -6.72
CA ALA A 116 20.66 1.51 -6.05
C ALA A 116 20.37 2.68 -7.02
N ALA A 117 21.05 2.69 -8.18
CA ALA A 117 20.84 3.74 -9.20
C ALA A 117 19.40 3.74 -9.74
N GLU A 118 18.86 2.58 -10.07
CA GLU A 118 17.48 2.46 -10.54
C GLU A 118 16.46 2.82 -9.45
N ALA A 119 16.72 2.47 -8.19
CA ALA A 119 15.84 2.77 -7.09
C ALA A 119 15.72 4.28 -6.85
N ILE A 120 16.84 5.01 -6.93
CA ILE A 120 16.86 6.48 -6.84
C ILE A 120 16.04 7.09 -7.98
N VAL A 121 16.33 6.70 -9.23
CA VAL A 121 15.66 7.28 -10.41
C VAL A 121 14.17 6.97 -10.40
N ALA A 122 13.80 5.77 -9.98
CA ALA A 122 12.42 5.33 -9.97
C ALA A 122 11.67 5.67 -8.67
N GLY A 123 12.31 6.24 -7.65
CA GLY A 123 11.69 6.59 -6.37
C GLY A 123 11.23 5.39 -5.53
N PHE A 124 12.09 4.38 -5.36
CA PHE A 124 11.83 3.15 -4.61
C PHE A 124 12.67 3.06 -3.35
N GLY A 125 12.10 2.58 -2.25
CA GLY A 125 12.87 2.10 -1.12
C GLY A 125 13.41 0.71 -1.39
N VAL A 126 14.60 0.41 -0.85
CA VAL A 126 15.22 -0.91 -0.92
C VAL A 126 15.67 -1.33 0.47
N ILE A 127 15.21 -2.49 0.92
CA ILE A 127 15.64 -3.15 2.15
C ILE A 127 16.37 -4.43 1.76
N ALA A 128 17.58 -4.60 2.31
CA ALA A 128 18.31 -5.85 2.26
C ALA A 128 17.78 -6.79 3.35
N ASP A 129 17.48 -8.02 2.95
CA ASP A 129 17.18 -9.16 3.81
C ASP A 129 18.43 -10.03 3.88
N ASP A 130 19.20 -9.88 4.96
CA ASP A 130 20.42 -10.63 5.25
C ASP A 130 20.20 -11.58 6.44
N PRO A 131 21.07 -12.59 6.64
CA PRO A 131 21.00 -13.47 7.80
C PRO A 131 21.02 -12.73 9.15
N ASP A 132 21.69 -11.57 9.21
CA ASP A 132 21.83 -10.75 10.43
C ASP A 132 20.65 -9.79 10.65
N GLY A 133 19.63 -9.82 9.78
CA GLY A 133 18.43 -8.98 9.86
C GLY A 133 18.26 -8.00 8.71
N LEU A 134 17.17 -7.24 8.75
CA LEU A 134 16.80 -6.34 7.67
C LEU A 134 17.57 -5.00 7.79
N ARG A 135 18.05 -4.47 6.67
CA ARG A 135 18.72 -3.16 6.61
C ARG A 135 18.18 -2.30 5.48
N LEU A 136 17.84 -1.06 5.80
CA LEU A 136 17.48 -0.07 4.79
C LEU A 136 18.72 0.32 3.99
N ILE A 137 18.68 0.08 2.68
CA ILE A 137 19.75 0.45 1.74
C ILE A 137 19.43 1.79 1.08
N HIS A 138 18.15 2.01 0.75
CA HIS A 138 17.68 3.24 0.15
C HIS A 138 16.29 3.59 0.66
N HIS A 139 16.08 4.86 1.03
CA HIS A 139 14.78 5.36 1.45
C HIS A 139 13.83 5.49 0.25
N PRO A 140 12.54 5.14 0.39
CA PRO A 140 11.57 5.42 -0.66
C PRO A 140 11.32 6.93 -0.78
N ASP A 141 10.95 7.36 -1.97
CA ASP A 141 10.38 8.69 -2.16
C ASP A 141 9.08 8.82 -1.37
N THR A 142 8.97 9.91 -0.61
CA THR A 142 7.79 10.26 0.19
C THR A 142 6.97 11.40 -0.43
N ARG A 143 7.31 11.80 -1.66
CA ARG A 143 6.63 12.91 -2.33
C ARG A 143 5.14 12.59 -2.47
N PRO A 144 4.26 13.54 -2.12
CA PRO A 144 2.83 13.32 -2.23
C PRO A 144 2.42 13.09 -3.69
N PRO A 145 1.36 12.31 -3.94
CA PRO A 145 0.86 12.09 -5.29
C PRO A 145 0.54 13.40 -6.01
N ALA A 146 0.84 13.46 -7.32
CA ALA A 146 0.39 14.53 -8.18
C ALA A 146 -1.13 14.41 -8.35
N SER A 147 -1.87 15.29 -7.68
CA SER A 147 -3.34 15.44 -7.65
C SER A 147 -4.16 14.15 -7.40
N ARG A 148 -5.07 14.25 -6.43
CA ARG A 148 -6.00 13.17 -6.10
C ARG A 148 -7.02 13.00 -7.22
N THR A 149 -7.18 11.76 -7.69
CA THR A 149 -8.12 11.37 -8.76
C THR A 149 -9.10 10.31 -8.28
N TRP A 150 -10.11 9.99 -9.08
CA TRP A 150 -11.06 8.89 -8.79
C TRP A 150 -10.35 7.55 -8.52
N ALA A 151 -9.19 7.30 -9.13
CA ALA A 151 -8.43 6.08 -8.94
C ALA A 151 -7.91 5.97 -7.50
N HIS A 152 -7.53 7.08 -6.86
CA HIS A 152 -7.10 7.08 -5.46
C HIS A 152 -8.25 6.64 -4.56
N ARG A 153 -9.44 7.21 -4.80
CA ARG A 153 -10.64 6.87 -4.04
C ARG A 153 -11.03 5.40 -4.22
N LEU A 154 -10.96 4.86 -5.44
CA LEU A 154 -11.20 3.43 -5.66
C LEU A 154 -10.20 2.55 -4.92
N VAL A 155 -8.90 2.89 -4.95
CA VAL A 155 -7.88 2.12 -4.23
C VAL A 155 -8.11 2.15 -2.72
N GLU A 156 -8.52 3.28 -2.16
CA GLU A 156 -8.88 3.37 -0.75
C GLU A 156 -10.09 2.50 -0.38
N GLU A 157 -11.13 2.46 -1.21
CA GLU A 157 -12.28 1.57 -0.98
C GLU A 157 -11.90 0.10 -1.05
N VAL A 158 -11.03 -0.28 -2.01
CA VAL A 158 -10.48 -1.65 -2.09
C VAL A 158 -9.69 -2.02 -0.84
N LEU A 159 -8.86 -1.10 -0.34
CA LEU A 159 -8.08 -1.32 0.87
C LEU A 159 -8.95 -1.34 2.12
N TYR A 160 -9.97 -0.49 2.19
CA TYR A 160 -10.95 -0.49 3.27
C TYR A 160 -11.68 -1.83 3.36
N ASP A 161 -12.21 -2.32 2.24
CA ASP A 161 -12.84 -3.64 2.17
C ASP A 161 -11.90 -4.78 2.58
N THR A 162 -10.64 -4.71 2.11
CA THR A 162 -9.62 -5.72 2.44
C THR A 162 -9.32 -5.73 3.94
N VAL A 163 -9.17 -4.57 4.57
CA VAL A 163 -8.91 -4.45 6.01
C VAL A 163 -10.10 -4.99 6.81
N LEU A 164 -11.32 -4.57 6.48
CA LEU A 164 -12.52 -5.05 7.19
C LEU A 164 -12.73 -6.56 7.05
N THR A 165 -12.38 -7.12 5.90
CA THR A 165 -12.46 -8.57 5.67
C THR A 165 -11.40 -9.30 6.50
N ALA A 166 -10.16 -8.80 6.53
CA ALA A 166 -9.08 -9.38 7.32
C ALA A 166 -9.37 -9.36 8.84
N SER A 167 -9.95 -8.27 9.34
CA SER A 167 -10.36 -8.15 10.75
C SER A 167 -11.45 -9.16 11.11
N ARG A 168 -12.43 -9.38 10.22
CA ARG A 168 -13.51 -10.37 10.43
C ARG A 168 -13.00 -11.81 10.42
N SER A 169 -11.99 -12.12 9.61
CA SER A 169 -11.36 -13.45 9.59
C SER A 169 -10.45 -13.74 10.80
N SER A 170 -10.20 -12.75 11.66
CA SER A 170 -9.33 -12.86 12.83
C SER A 170 -10.08 -13.04 14.15
N THR A 171 -11.42 -13.02 14.12
CA THR A 171 -12.28 -13.27 15.28
C THR A 171 -12.70 -14.75 15.28
N PRO A 172 -12.31 -15.57 16.29
CA PRO A 172 -12.73 -16.96 16.42
C PRO A 172 -14.21 -17.11 16.79
#